data_AF-A0A9X9M8N5-F1
#
_entry.id   AF-A0A9X9M8N5-F1
#
_cell.length_a   1.000
_cell.length_b   1.000
_cell.length_c   1.000
_cell.angle_alpha   90.00
_cell.angle_beta   90.00
_cell.angle_gamma   90.00
#
_symmetry.space_group_name_H-M   'P 1'
#
loop_
_entity.id
_entity.type
_entity.pdbx_description
1 polymer ?
#
loop_
_entity_poly.entity_id
_entity_poly.type
_entity_poly.pdbx_seq_one_letter_code
_entity_poly.pdbx_strand_id
1 'polypeptide(L)'
;NFSATFISRLHRAQCAIKQTQVTVQKIGKEIEEKLRLTSTSNELRKQSECLQLKILVLRNELERQKKALGREVALLHKQQIALQDKGSVFSAEHLKLQLQKESLNELRKECTAKRELFLKTNAQLTIRCRQLLSELSYIYPIDLNEHKDYFVCGVKLPNSEDFQAKDDGSIAVALGYTAHLVSMISFFLQVPLRYPIIHKGSRSTIKDNINDKLTEKERE
;
A
#
# COMPACT_ATOMS: atom_id res chain seq x y z
N ASN A 1 25.75 16.71 -139.65
CA ASN A 1 24.70 15.95 -138.91
C ASN A 1 25.00 15.61 -137.44
N PHE A 2 26.11 16.07 -136.83
CA PHE A 2 26.48 15.74 -135.44
C PHE A 2 26.09 16.78 -134.36
N SER A 3 25.63 17.98 -134.72
CA SER A 3 25.36 19.07 -133.77
C SER A 3 24.08 18.88 -132.94
N ALA A 4 23.07 18.19 -133.49
CA ALA A 4 21.77 18.04 -132.82
C ALA A 4 21.80 17.01 -131.69
N THR A 5 22.64 15.97 -131.79
CA THR A 5 22.73 14.89 -130.81
C THR A 5 23.48 15.29 -129.54
N PHE A 6 24.52 16.13 -129.66
CA PHE A 6 25.30 16.63 -128.52
C PHE A 6 24.51 17.60 -127.64
N ILE A 7 23.80 18.56 -128.26
CA ILE A 7 22.91 19.51 -127.58
C ILE A 7 21.76 18.78 -126.87
N SER A 8 21.18 17.76 -127.52
CA SER A 8 20.13 16.93 -126.92
C SER A 8 20.61 16.16 -125.69
N ARG A 9 21.86 15.65 -125.69
CA ARG A 9 22.46 14.95 -124.54
C ARG A 9 22.78 15.89 -123.38
N LEU A 10 23.32 17.08 -123.66
CA LEU A 10 23.56 18.12 -122.66
C LEU A 10 22.25 18.60 -122.01
N HIS A 11 21.22 18.84 -122.80
CA HIS A 11 19.89 19.20 -122.29
C HIS A 11 19.31 18.07 -121.41
N ARG A 12 19.47 16.81 -121.81
CA ARG A 12 19.01 15.65 -121.02
C ARG A 12 19.77 15.51 -119.69
N ALA A 13 21.08 15.76 -119.69
CA ALA A 13 21.89 15.77 -118.46
C ALA A 13 21.52 16.95 -117.54
N GLN A 14 21.27 18.13 -118.11
CA GLN A 14 20.80 19.31 -117.36
C GLN A 14 19.41 19.08 -116.74
N CYS A 15 18.49 18.46 -117.48
CA CYS A 15 17.20 18.03 -116.94
C CYS A 15 17.38 17.01 -115.82
N ALA A 16 18.25 16.01 -115.98
CA ALA A 16 18.52 15.01 -114.94
C ALA A 16 19.11 15.63 -113.66
N ILE A 17 20.06 16.57 -113.78
CA ILE A 17 20.63 17.29 -112.64
C ILE A 17 19.56 18.13 -111.93
N LYS A 18 18.76 18.91 -112.67
CA LYS A 18 17.63 19.66 -112.07
C LYS A 18 16.64 18.75 -111.37
N GLN A 19 16.33 17.61 -111.99
CA GLN A 19 15.43 16.62 -111.42
C GLN A 19 16.02 16.07 -110.11
N THR A 20 17.31 15.71 -110.09
CA THR A 20 18.00 15.21 -108.90
C THR A 20 18.08 16.28 -107.81
N GLN A 21 18.29 17.55 -108.16
CA GLN A 21 18.33 18.67 -107.21
C GLN A 21 16.97 18.90 -106.56
N VAL A 22 15.87 18.80 -107.32
CA VAL A 22 14.51 18.83 -106.77
C VAL A 22 14.27 17.62 -105.87
N THR A 23 14.72 16.42 -106.24
CA THR A 23 14.59 15.24 -105.39
C THR A 23 15.39 15.36 -104.09
N VAL A 24 16.61 15.89 -104.13
CA VAL A 24 17.46 16.12 -102.95
C VAL A 24 16.83 17.15 -102.01
N GLN A 25 16.26 18.24 -102.54
CA GLN A 25 15.53 19.20 -101.71
C GLN A 25 14.27 18.59 -101.08
N LYS A 26 13.55 17.74 -101.82
CA LYS A 26 12.37 17.03 -101.31
C LYS A 26 12.74 16.04 -100.20
N ILE A 27 13.77 15.23 -100.43
CA ILE A 27 14.32 14.30 -99.44
C ILE A 27 14.86 15.07 -98.22
N GLY A 28 15.55 16.19 -98.42
CA GLY A 28 16.03 17.05 -97.33
C GLY A 28 14.91 17.56 -96.42
N LYS A 29 13.81 18.05 -97.00
CA LYS A 29 12.61 18.46 -96.25
C LYS A 29 11.94 17.29 -95.53
N GLU A 30 11.87 16.12 -96.17
CA GLU A 30 11.34 14.90 -95.54
C GLU A 30 12.21 14.42 -94.37
N ILE A 31 13.54 14.52 -94.48
CA ILE A 31 14.49 14.21 -93.39
C ILE A 31 14.31 15.20 -92.23
N GLU A 32 14.25 16.50 -92.51
CA GLU A 32 14.08 17.53 -91.49
C GLU A 32 12.76 17.37 -90.73
N GLU A 33 11.67 17.07 -91.44
CA GLU A 33 10.37 16.80 -90.82
C GLU A 33 10.40 15.51 -89.99
N LYS A 34 11.06 14.44 -90.47
CA LYS A 34 11.26 13.21 -89.68
C LYS A 34 12.08 13.47 -88.41
N LEU A 35 13.14 14.27 -88.49
CA LEU A 35 13.95 14.65 -87.34
C LEU A 35 13.12 15.45 -86.33
N ARG A 36 12.31 16.41 -86.80
CA ARG A 36 11.39 17.20 -85.97
C ARG A 36 10.38 16.32 -85.24
N LEU A 37 9.71 15.40 -85.96
CA LEU A 37 8.75 14.46 -85.38
C LEU A 37 9.42 13.51 -84.38
N THR A 38 10.63 13.04 -84.68
CA THR A 38 11.42 12.17 -83.79
C THR A 38 11.81 12.92 -82.51
N SER A 39 12.20 14.19 -82.63
CA SER A 39 12.52 15.04 -81.48
C SER A 39 11.32 15.22 -80.55
N THR A 40 10.15 15.55 -81.10
CA THR A 40 8.90 15.72 -80.33
C THR A 40 8.47 14.41 -79.67
N SER A 41 8.58 13.28 -80.39
CA SER A 41 8.30 11.94 -79.86
C SER A 41 9.22 11.57 -78.70
N ASN A 42 10.53 11.84 -78.83
CA ASN A 42 11.50 11.62 -77.77
C ASN A 42 11.21 12.47 -76.52
N GLU A 43 10.76 13.72 -76.69
CA GLU A 43 10.43 14.59 -75.56
C GLU A 43 9.19 14.09 -74.80
N LEU A 44 8.14 13.68 -75.52
CA LEU A 44 6.97 13.05 -74.90
C LEU A 44 7.34 11.73 -74.19
N ARG A 45 8.27 10.97 -74.76
CA ARG A 45 8.76 9.72 -74.17
C ARG A 45 9.51 9.97 -72.86
N LYS A 46 10.39 10.98 -72.82
CA LYS A 46 11.06 11.42 -71.59
C LYS A 46 10.07 11.88 -70.52
N GLN A 47 9.05 12.66 -70.90
CA GLN A 47 8.03 13.12 -69.96
C GLN A 47 7.21 11.94 -69.40
N SER A 48 6.85 10.97 -70.25
CA SER A 48 6.17 9.74 -69.83
C SER A 48 7.02 8.94 -68.83
N GLU A 49 8.31 8.74 -69.12
CA GLU A 49 9.24 8.05 -68.22
C GLU A 49 9.42 8.80 -66.89
N CYS A 50 9.53 10.13 -66.91
CA CYS A 50 9.61 10.96 -65.71
C CYS A 50 8.37 10.83 -64.83
N LEU A 51 7.17 10.87 -65.43
CA LEU A 51 5.91 10.68 -64.72
C LEU A 51 5.79 9.26 -64.15
N GLN A 52 6.21 8.24 -64.88
CA GLN A 52 6.22 6.85 -64.41
C GLN A 52 7.13 6.69 -63.18
N LEU A 53 8.33 7.28 -63.19
CA LEU A 53 9.22 7.30 -62.04
C LEU A 53 8.60 8.05 -60.85
N LYS A 54 7.95 9.19 -61.09
CA LYS A 54 7.27 9.95 -60.04
C LYS A 54 6.13 9.14 -59.40
N ILE A 55 5.33 8.44 -60.21
CA ILE A 55 4.28 7.54 -59.71
C ILE A 55 4.87 6.42 -58.86
N LEU A 56 5.99 5.82 -59.30
CA LEU A 56 6.67 4.76 -58.54
C LEU A 56 7.14 5.26 -57.17
N VAL A 57 7.80 6.43 -57.12
CA VAL A 57 8.26 7.05 -55.87
C VAL A 57 7.09 7.34 -54.93
N LEU A 58 6.00 7.93 -55.45
CA LEU A 58 4.81 8.22 -54.64
C LEU A 58 4.14 6.95 -54.10
N ARG A 59 4.08 5.87 -54.89
CA ARG A 59 3.57 4.58 -54.43
C ARG A 59 4.43 3.99 -53.31
N ASN A 60 5.75 4.07 -53.43
CA ASN A 60 6.68 3.61 -52.40
C ASN A 60 6.54 4.42 -51.11
N GLU A 61 6.42 5.75 -51.21
CA GLU A 61 6.24 6.61 -50.04
C GLU A 61 4.87 6.37 -49.37
N LEU A 62 3.81 6.18 -50.16
CA LEU A 62 2.49 5.80 -49.62
C LEU A 62 2.56 4.49 -48.82
N GLU A 63 3.23 3.48 -49.37
CA GLU A 63 3.41 2.19 -48.69
C GLU A 63 4.23 2.33 -47.41
N ARG A 64 5.29 3.14 -47.43
CA ARG A 64 6.09 3.47 -46.24
C ARG A 64 5.25 4.16 -45.17
N GLN A 65 4.43 5.14 -45.55
CA GLN A 65 3.56 5.86 -44.62
C GLN A 65 2.48 4.97 -44.03
N LYS A 66 1.86 4.10 -44.82
CA LYS A 66 0.91 3.09 -44.32
C LYS A 66 1.54 2.17 -43.27
N LYS A 67 2.77 1.69 -43.52
CA LYS A 67 3.51 0.88 -42.55
C LYS A 67 3.90 1.66 -41.29
N ALA A 68 4.27 2.93 -41.41
CA ALA A 68 4.55 3.79 -40.26
C ALA A 68 3.29 4.00 -39.41
N LEU A 69 2.16 4.32 -40.05
CA LEU A 69 0.88 4.51 -39.38
C LEU A 69 0.41 3.24 -38.68
N GLY A 70 0.50 2.07 -39.33
CA GLY A 70 0.14 0.80 -38.72
C GLY A 70 0.95 0.49 -37.45
N ARG A 71 2.25 0.85 -37.43
CA ARG A 71 3.10 0.70 -36.23
C ARG A 71 2.67 1.64 -35.10
N GLU A 72 2.34 2.89 -35.43
CA GLU A 72 1.90 3.88 -34.44
C GLU A 72 0.55 3.49 -33.82
N VAL A 73 -0.40 3.03 -34.64
CA VAL A 73 -1.71 2.53 -34.17
C VAL A 73 -1.53 1.33 -33.24
N ALA A 74 -0.66 0.38 -33.60
CA ALA A 74 -0.38 -0.77 -32.75
C ALA A 74 0.27 -0.37 -31.42
N LEU A 75 1.17 0.62 -31.43
CA LEU A 75 1.81 1.16 -30.24
C LEU A 75 0.78 1.83 -29.31
N LEU A 76 -0.06 2.71 -29.86
CA LEU A 76 -1.11 3.40 -29.11
C LEU A 76 -2.10 2.41 -28.51
N HIS A 77 -2.53 1.41 -29.28
CA HIS A 77 -3.41 0.35 -28.78
C HIS A 77 -2.79 -0.42 -27.62
N LYS A 78 -1.49 -0.76 -27.71
CA LYS A 78 -0.76 -1.42 -26.62
C LYS A 78 -0.67 -0.54 -25.37
N GLN A 79 -0.43 0.76 -25.54
CA GLN A 79 -0.39 1.70 -24.42
C GLN A 79 -1.77 1.88 -23.76
N GLN A 80 -2.84 1.96 -24.56
CA GLN A 80 -4.22 2.06 -24.08
C GLN A 80 -4.57 0.88 -23.16
N ILE A 81 -4.27 -0.35 -23.61
CA ILE A 81 -4.50 -1.56 -22.80
C ILE A 81 -3.68 -1.51 -21.50
N ALA A 82 -2.39 -1.20 -21.60
CA ALA A 82 -1.53 -1.14 -20.41
C ALA A 82 -1.98 -0.09 -19.39
N LEU A 83 -2.53 1.05 -19.85
CA LEU A 83 -3.10 2.07 -18.96
C LEU A 83 -4.42 1.62 -18.35
N GLN A 84 -5.27 0.94 -19.12
CA GLN A 84 -6.53 0.39 -18.62
C GLN A 84 -6.28 -0.68 -17.55
N ASP A 85 -5.32 -1.57 -17.76
CA ASP A 85 -4.92 -2.59 -16.78
C ASP A 85 -4.36 -1.94 -15.51
N LYS A 86 -3.50 -0.92 -15.64
CA LYS A 86 -3.02 -0.17 -14.47
C LYS A 86 -4.16 0.53 -13.72
N GLY A 87 -5.12 1.10 -14.45
CA GLY A 87 -6.29 1.75 -13.87
C GLY A 87 -7.16 0.79 -13.07
N SER A 88 -7.37 -0.43 -13.58
CA SER A 88 -8.15 -1.45 -12.87
C SER A 88 -7.45 -1.95 -11.60
N VAL A 89 -6.13 -2.19 -11.66
CA VAL A 89 -5.32 -2.57 -10.49
C VAL A 89 -5.35 -1.46 -9.43
N PHE A 90 -5.12 -0.21 -9.83
CA PHE A 90 -5.15 0.92 -8.91
C PHE A 90 -6.52 1.10 -8.25
N SER A 91 -7.61 0.96 -9.03
CA SER A 91 -8.97 1.03 -8.48
C SER A 91 -9.25 -0.08 -7.47
N ALA A 92 -8.77 -1.30 -7.72
CA ALA A 92 -8.94 -2.42 -6.80
C ALA A 92 -8.16 -2.22 -5.50
N GLU A 93 -6.91 -1.75 -5.59
CA GLU A 93 -6.10 -1.41 -4.41
C GLU A 93 -6.69 -0.25 -3.62
N HIS A 94 -7.21 0.78 -4.29
CA HIS A 94 -7.86 1.91 -3.64
C HIS A 94 -9.07 1.46 -2.81
N LEU A 95 -9.94 0.62 -3.39
CA LEU A 95 -11.09 0.07 -2.69
C LEU A 95 -10.67 -0.76 -1.47
N LYS A 96 -9.62 -1.58 -1.63
CA LYS A 96 -9.07 -2.38 -0.52
C LYS A 96 -8.56 -1.49 0.61
N LEU A 97 -7.80 -0.44 0.29
CA LEU A 97 -7.29 0.51 1.28
C LEU A 97 -8.42 1.28 1.97
N GLN A 98 -9.48 1.63 1.25
CA GLN A 98 -10.65 2.28 1.82
C GLN A 98 -11.33 1.39 2.85
N LEU A 99 -11.58 0.11 2.52
CA LEU A 99 -12.15 -0.86 3.46
C LEU A 99 -11.26 -1.07 4.69
N GLN A 100 -9.94 -1.13 4.50
CA GLN A 100 -8.99 -1.23 5.61
C GLN A 100 -9.03 0.01 6.52
N LYS A 101 -9.13 1.21 5.94
CA LYS A 101 -9.25 2.47 6.69
C LYS A 101 -10.53 2.50 7.53
N GLU A 102 -11.65 2.06 6.97
CA GLU A 102 -12.93 1.96 7.68
C GLU A 102 -12.84 0.97 8.84
N SER A 103 -12.27 -0.22 8.61
CA SER A 103 -12.04 -1.22 9.67
C SER A 103 -11.14 -0.69 10.79
N LEU A 104 -10.05 0.00 10.47
CA LEU A 104 -9.17 0.62 11.47
C LEU A 104 -9.88 1.71 12.28
N ASN A 105 -10.76 2.48 11.65
CA ASN A 105 -11.54 3.50 12.34
C ASN A 105 -12.52 2.88 13.34
N GLU A 106 -13.19 1.78 12.97
CA GLU A 106 -14.08 1.06 13.89
C GLU A 106 -13.30 0.46 15.06
N LEU A 107 -12.16 -0.19 14.79
CA LEU A 107 -11.30 -0.72 15.85
C LEU A 107 -10.82 0.38 16.81
N ARG A 108 -10.49 1.56 16.29
CA ARG A 108 -10.13 2.73 17.11
C ARG A 108 -11.30 3.15 18.00
N LYS A 109 -12.51 3.25 17.47
CA LYS A 109 -13.71 3.60 18.27
C LYS A 109 -13.93 2.59 19.39
N GLU A 110 -13.86 1.30 19.08
CA GLU A 110 -13.99 0.24 20.10
C GLU A 110 -12.91 0.33 21.18
N CYS A 111 -11.66 0.56 20.80
CA CYS A 111 -10.55 0.71 21.74
C CYS A 111 -10.80 1.90 22.69
N THR A 112 -11.29 3.01 22.14
CA THR A 112 -11.62 4.21 22.91
C THR A 112 -12.76 3.94 23.90
N ALA A 113 -13.83 3.29 23.45
CA ALA A 113 -14.96 2.91 24.29
C ALA A 113 -14.56 1.93 25.41
N LYS A 114 -13.73 0.91 25.10
CA LYS A 114 -13.20 -0.03 26.10
C LYS A 114 -12.34 0.69 27.14
N ARG A 115 -11.53 1.66 26.73
CA ARG A 115 -10.71 2.48 27.65
C ARG A 115 -11.59 3.31 28.58
N GLU A 116 -12.61 3.98 28.05
CA GLU A 116 -13.54 4.77 28.85
C GLU A 116 -14.30 3.90 29.87
N LEU A 117 -14.81 2.75 29.43
CA LEU A 117 -15.46 1.79 30.32
C LEU A 117 -14.50 1.30 31.42
N PHE A 118 -13.26 0.94 31.06
CA PHE A 118 -12.25 0.53 32.02
C PHE A 118 -12.00 1.60 33.09
N LEU A 119 -11.77 2.86 32.67
CA LEU A 119 -11.54 3.96 33.61
C LEU A 119 -12.73 4.20 34.54
N LYS A 120 -13.95 4.15 34.00
CA LYS A 120 -15.18 4.28 34.78
C LYS A 120 -15.32 3.16 35.82
N THR A 121 -15.18 1.91 35.39
CA THR A 121 -15.28 0.74 36.28
C THR A 121 -14.17 0.76 37.33
N ASN A 122 -12.94 1.15 36.98
CA ASN A 122 -11.83 1.24 37.92
C ASN A 122 -12.05 2.34 38.98
N ALA A 123 -12.61 3.49 38.59
CA ALA A 123 -13.00 4.53 39.53
C ALA A 123 -14.10 4.04 40.48
N GLN A 124 -15.11 3.35 39.96
CA GLN A 124 -16.18 2.74 40.78
C GLN A 124 -15.63 1.69 41.75
N LEU A 125 -14.71 0.84 41.29
CA LEU A 125 -14.03 -0.15 42.14
C LEU A 125 -13.28 0.55 43.28
N THR A 126 -12.50 1.59 42.97
CA THR A 126 -11.75 2.36 43.98
C THR A 126 -12.68 2.96 45.05
N ILE A 127 -13.81 3.53 44.63
CA ILE A 127 -14.83 4.06 45.55
C ILE A 127 -15.40 2.94 46.42
N ARG A 128 -15.75 1.79 45.83
CA ARG A 128 -16.32 0.67 46.58
C ARG A 128 -15.32 0.07 47.57
N CYS A 129 -14.06 -0.10 47.18
CA CYS A 129 -13.00 -0.55 48.08
C CYS A 129 -12.88 0.40 49.28
N ARG A 130 -12.91 1.72 49.06
CA ARG A 130 -12.88 2.70 50.15
C ARG A 130 -14.08 2.56 51.10
N GLN A 131 -15.28 2.38 50.56
CA GLN A 131 -16.49 2.17 51.37
C GLN A 131 -16.38 0.91 52.23
N LEU A 132 -15.96 -0.21 51.62
CA LEU A 132 -15.76 -1.48 52.33
C LEU A 132 -14.71 -1.37 53.44
N LEU A 133 -13.61 -0.68 53.19
CA LEU A 133 -12.58 -0.42 54.20
C LEU A 133 -13.12 0.45 55.36
N SER A 134 -13.97 1.44 55.04
CA SER A 134 -14.65 2.25 56.07
C SER A 134 -15.62 1.41 56.90
N GLU A 135 -16.38 0.51 56.27
CA GLU A 135 -17.27 -0.43 56.97
C GLU A 135 -16.47 -1.40 57.87
N LEU A 136 -15.31 -1.89 57.40
CA LEU A 136 -14.42 -2.73 58.21
C LEU A 136 -13.92 -2.03 59.47
N SER A 137 -13.63 -0.72 59.39
CA SER A 137 -13.21 0.06 60.57
C SER A 137 -14.30 0.10 61.65
N TYR A 138 -15.57 -0.07 61.29
CA TYR A 138 -16.67 -0.16 62.25
C TYR A 138 -16.81 -1.57 62.84
N ILE A 139 -16.56 -2.62 62.04
CA ILE A 139 -16.63 -4.02 62.49
C ILE A 139 -15.44 -4.37 63.39
N TYR A 140 -14.26 -3.85 63.05
CA TYR A 140 -13.00 -4.06 63.78
C TYR A 140 -12.47 -2.72 64.31
N PRO A 141 -13.11 -2.13 65.32
CA PRO A 141 -12.61 -0.90 65.93
C PRO A 141 -11.23 -1.16 66.53
N ILE A 142 -10.30 -0.25 66.21
CA ILE A 142 -8.94 -0.23 66.76
C ILE A 142 -8.81 1.03 67.60
N ASP A 143 -8.71 0.84 68.91
CA ASP A 143 -8.66 1.93 69.88
C ASP A 143 -7.28 2.03 70.51
N LEU A 144 -6.89 3.26 70.87
CA LEU A 144 -5.66 3.54 71.60
C LEU A 144 -6.04 4.17 72.94
N ASN A 145 -5.57 3.58 74.04
CA ASN A 145 -5.78 4.15 75.36
C ASN A 145 -4.73 5.24 75.69
N GLU A 146 -4.96 6.02 76.76
CA GLU A 146 -4.05 7.08 77.25
C GLU A 146 -2.62 6.55 77.52
N HIS A 147 -2.50 5.27 77.90
CA HIS A 147 -1.24 4.58 78.12
C HIS A 147 -0.57 4.03 76.84
N LYS A 148 -1.06 4.40 75.65
CA LYS A 148 -0.61 3.90 74.34
C LYS A 148 -0.77 2.39 74.14
N ASP A 149 -1.71 1.78 74.85
CA ASP A 149 -2.10 0.40 74.64
C ASP A 149 -3.10 0.31 73.48
N TYR A 150 -2.85 -0.59 72.52
CA TYR A 150 -3.77 -0.87 71.42
C TYR A 150 -4.82 -1.91 71.83
N PHE A 151 -6.05 -1.70 71.36
CA PHE A 151 -7.16 -2.64 71.51
C PHE A 151 -7.80 -2.89 70.15
N VAL A 152 -8.23 -4.13 69.90
CA VAL A 152 -9.01 -4.50 68.72
C VAL A 152 -10.28 -5.18 69.20
N CYS A 153 -11.45 -4.66 68.80
CA CYS A 153 -12.76 -5.14 69.26
C CYS A 153 -12.86 -5.22 70.81
N GLY A 154 -12.24 -4.29 71.52
CA GLY A 154 -12.22 -4.25 72.99
C GLY A 154 -11.24 -5.24 73.66
N VAL A 155 -10.47 -6.01 72.90
CA VAL A 155 -9.43 -6.92 73.42
C VAL A 155 -8.06 -6.28 73.28
N LYS A 156 -7.27 -6.27 74.36
CA LYS A 156 -5.92 -5.68 74.36
C LYS A 156 -5.01 -6.44 73.38
N LEU A 157 -4.35 -5.71 72.50
CA LEU A 157 -3.33 -6.22 71.59
C LEU A 157 -1.95 -5.73 72.10
N PRO A 158 -1.29 -6.49 72.99
CA PRO A 158 -0.01 -6.10 73.56
C PRO A 158 1.11 -6.17 72.50
N ASN A 159 2.17 -5.38 72.73
CA ASN A 159 3.40 -5.51 71.96
C ASN A 159 4.05 -6.87 72.24
N SER A 160 4.86 -7.36 71.28
CA SER A 160 5.44 -8.71 71.36
C SER A 160 6.37 -8.94 72.55
N GLU A 161 6.91 -7.86 73.13
CA GLU A 161 7.77 -7.90 74.32
C GLU A 161 6.98 -8.20 75.62
N ASP A 162 5.66 -7.98 75.62
CA ASP A 162 4.79 -8.08 76.80
C ASP A 162 3.90 -9.34 76.81
N PHE A 163 4.09 -10.28 75.86
CA PHE A 163 3.25 -11.47 75.73
C PHE A 163 3.33 -12.40 76.96
N GLN A 164 4.50 -12.51 77.60
CA GLN A 164 4.71 -13.44 78.72
C GLN A 164 3.94 -13.10 80.01
N ALA A 165 3.42 -11.87 80.13
CA ALA A 165 2.75 -11.39 81.35
C ALA A 165 1.22 -11.30 81.19
N LYS A 166 0.64 -11.90 80.15
CA LYS A 166 -0.78 -11.75 79.77
C LYS A 166 -1.44 -13.10 79.49
N ASP A 167 -2.77 -13.07 79.45
CA ASP A 167 -3.59 -14.24 79.16
C ASP A 167 -3.46 -14.63 77.67
N ASP A 168 -2.90 -15.82 77.41
CA ASP A 168 -2.71 -16.38 76.06
C ASP A 168 -4.02 -16.43 75.26
N GLY A 169 -5.15 -16.67 75.93
CA GLY A 169 -6.47 -16.70 75.31
C GLY A 169 -6.86 -15.34 74.72
N SER A 170 -6.71 -14.28 75.50
CA SER A 170 -6.99 -12.89 75.09
C SER A 170 -6.07 -12.44 73.94
N ILE A 171 -4.77 -12.79 74.00
CA ILE A 171 -3.82 -12.48 72.92
C ILE A 171 -4.21 -13.21 71.64
N ALA A 172 -4.54 -14.50 71.72
CA ALA A 172 -4.94 -15.30 70.57
C ALA A 172 -6.21 -14.75 69.90
N VAL A 173 -7.19 -14.29 70.67
CA VAL A 173 -8.41 -13.65 70.14
C VAL A 173 -8.07 -12.33 69.43
N ALA A 174 -7.26 -11.45 70.03
CA ALA A 174 -6.88 -10.18 69.43
C ALA A 174 -6.10 -10.37 68.11
N LEU A 175 -5.17 -11.34 68.07
CA LEU A 175 -4.44 -11.72 66.87
C LEU A 175 -5.35 -12.34 65.81
N GLY A 176 -6.37 -13.10 66.23
CA GLY A 176 -7.40 -13.65 65.34
C GLY A 176 -8.20 -12.57 64.61
N TYR A 177 -8.66 -11.55 65.34
CA TYR A 177 -9.33 -10.39 64.73
C TYR A 177 -8.41 -9.63 63.77
N THR A 178 -7.16 -9.42 64.17
CA THR A 178 -6.14 -8.76 63.33
C THR A 178 -5.89 -9.54 62.04
N ALA A 179 -5.73 -10.86 62.14
CA ALA A 179 -5.54 -11.76 61.01
C ALA A 179 -6.71 -11.70 60.02
N HIS A 180 -7.95 -11.69 60.53
CA HIS A 180 -9.14 -11.56 59.70
C HIS A 180 -9.20 -10.20 59.00
N LEU A 181 -8.98 -9.12 59.76
CA LEU A 181 -9.00 -7.75 59.23
C LEU A 181 -7.99 -7.59 58.09
N VAL A 182 -6.74 -8.00 58.28
CA VAL A 182 -5.70 -7.95 57.24
C VAL A 182 -6.08 -8.79 56.02
N SER A 183 -6.69 -9.97 56.21
CA SER A 183 -7.17 -10.81 55.11
C SER A 183 -8.26 -10.13 54.30
N MET A 184 -9.23 -9.48 54.97
CA MET A 184 -10.32 -8.76 54.30
C MET A 184 -9.80 -7.53 53.55
N ILE A 185 -8.86 -6.78 54.12
CA ILE A 185 -8.22 -5.64 53.47
C ILE A 185 -7.50 -6.08 52.19
N SER A 186 -6.70 -7.16 52.28
CA SER A 186 -6.02 -7.76 51.12
C SER A 186 -7.01 -8.15 50.02
N PHE A 187 -8.10 -8.81 50.39
CA PHE A 187 -9.15 -9.24 49.46
C PHE A 187 -9.82 -8.04 48.77
N PHE A 188 -10.21 -7.01 49.52
CA PHE A 188 -10.85 -5.82 48.94
C PHE A 188 -9.92 -4.98 48.08
N LEU A 189 -8.64 -4.89 48.43
CA LEU A 189 -7.64 -4.20 47.60
C LEU A 189 -7.13 -5.05 46.43
N GLN A 190 -7.49 -6.34 46.38
CA GLN A 190 -6.97 -7.32 45.43
C GLN A 190 -5.43 -7.38 45.41
N VAL A 191 -4.81 -7.20 46.58
CA VAL A 191 -3.35 -7.29 46.76
C VAL A 191 -3.04 -8.60 47.46
N PRO A 192 -2.34 -9.55 46.80
CA PRO A 192 -2.02 -10.83 47.43
C PRO A 192 -1.03 -10.63 48.58
N LEU A 193 -1.26 -11.34 49.70
CA LEU A 193 -0.34 -11.36 50.83
C LEU A 193 0.86 -12.26 50.51
N ARG A 194 2.07 -11.76 50.79
CA ARG A 194 3.33 -12.54 50.68
C ARG A 194 3.28 -13.82 51.53
N TYR A 195 2.65 -13.70 52.71
CA TYR A 195 2.40 -14.81 53.61
C TYR A 195 0.89 -15.00 53.73
N PRO A 196 0.32 -16.06 53.13
CA PRO A 196 -1.11 -16.31 53.20
C PRO A 196 -1.60 -16.51 54.64
N ILE A 197 -2.68 -15.84 55.00
CA ILE A 197 -3.33 -15.97 56.30
C ILE A 197 -4.44 -17.03 56.18
N ILE A 198 -4.41 -18.02 57.07
CA ILE A 198 -5.48 -19.01 57.25
C ILE A 198 -6.27 -18.58 58.47
N HIS A 199 -7.36 -17.84 58.23
CA HIS A 199 -8.21 -17.36 59.31
C HIS A 199 -9.01 -18.50 59.95
N LYS A 200 -8.83 -18.70 61.26
CA LYS A 200 -9.55 -19.68 62.10
C LYS A 200 -9.88 -19.08 63.48
N GLY A 201 -10.36 -17.83 63.51
CA GLY A 201 -10.61 -17.11 64.77
C GLY A 201 -9.33 -16.96 65.60
N SER A 202 -9.37 -17.30 66.90
CA SER A 202 -8.20 -17.24 67.78
C SER A 202 -7.07 -18.21 67.39
N ARG A 203 -7.35 -19.18 66.51
CA ARG A 203 -6.37 -20.17 66.02
C ARG A 203 -5.88 -19.87 64.61
N SER A 204 -5.98 -18.61 64.19
CA SER A 204 -5.52 -18.18 62.86
C SER A 204 -4.02 -18.38 62.71
N THR A 205 -3.58 -18.84 61.54
CA THR A 205 -2.17 -19.11 61.27
C THR A 205 -1.71 -18.41 60.00
N ILE A 206 -0.40 -18.14 59.91
CA ILE A 206 0.22 -17.54 58.73
C ILE A 206 1.13 -18.59 58.11
N LYS A 207 0.95 -18.86 56.82
CA LYS A 207 1.79 -19.82 56.09
C LYS A 207 3.06 -19.14 55.61
N ASP A 208 4.20 -19.63 56.10
CA ASP A 208 5.53 -19.28 55.56
C ASP A 208 5.91 -20.23 54.42
N ASN A 209 5.89 -19.70 53.20
CA ASN A 209 6.26 -20.42 51.98
C ASN A 209 7.78 -20.38 51.67
N ILE A 210 8.57 -19.62 52.44
CA ILE A 210 10.02 -19.49 52.23
C ILE A 210 10.76 -20.59 53.02
N ASN A 211 10.27 -20.93 54.21
CA ASN A 211 10.89 -21.89 55.12
C ASN A 211 10.12 -23.22 55.22
N ASP A 212 9.56 -23.69 54.09
CA ASP A 212 8.68 -24.89 53.98
C ASP A 212 9.34 -26.21 54.46
N LYS A 213 10.62 -26.17 54.85
CA LYS A 213 11.40 -27.32 55.36
C LYS A 213 11.58 -27.36 56.89
N LEU A 214 11.18 -26.32 57.62
CA LEU A 214 11.21 -26.35 59.10
C LEU A 214 9.95 -27.01 59.63
N THR A 215 10.12 -28.05 60.45
CA THR A 215 9.02 -28.78 61.10
C THR A 215 8.28 -27.89 62.10
N GLU A 216 7.00 -28.17 62.40
CA GLU A 216 6.21 -27.36 63.37
C GLU A 216 6.92 -27.18 64.72
N LYS A 217 7.75 -28.15 65.15
CA LYS A 217 8.55 -28.09 66.39
C LYS A 217 9.73 -27.11 66.35
N GLU A 218 10.17 -26.69 65.16
CA GLU A 218 11.28 -25.74 64.97
C GLU A 218 10.77 -24.30 64.75
N ARG A 219 9.44 -24.11 64.78
CA ARG A 219 8.75 -22.83 64.53
C ARG A 219 8.15 -22.20 65.79
N GLU A 220 8.16 -22.91 66.92
CA GLU A 220 7.87 -22.39 68.28
C GLU A 220 9.12 -21.74 68.88
#